data_AF-A0A519Y7Z1-F1
#
_entry.id   AF-A0A519Y7Z1-F1
#
_cell.length_a   1.000
_cell.length_b   1.000
_cell.length_c   1.000
_cell.angle_alpha   90.00
_cell.angle_beta   90.00
_cell.angle_gamma   90.00
#
_symmetry.space_group_name_H-M   'P 1'
#
loop_
_entity.id
_entity.type
_entity.pdbx_description
1 polymer ?
#
loop_
_entity_poly.entity_id
_entity_poly.type
_entity_poly.pdbx_seq_one_letter_code
_entity_poly.pdbx_strand_id
1 'polypeptide(L)'
;ANVLGTKTIADKSVKYGVQKFVMISTDKAVNPTNVMGASKRIAEIYVQALNNSLSENNFIFSNGLSYINELEAKPITKFITTRFGNVLGSNGSVIPRFKQQIEKGGPVTVTHPEITRYFMTIPEACRLVLEAGCMGKGGEIFVFDMGKSVKIVELAKKMIRLAGLEPNVDVKIEYSGLRPGEKLYEELLNDNENTMPTHHQKIMIGKVRQYVFEDVVNQITALIHSAKNNNDRQVVVNMKKLVPEFKSKNSVFEELDHIS
;
A
#
# COMPACT_ATOMS: atom_id res chain seq x y z
N ALA A 1 5.82 -0.88 12.84
CA ALA A 1 5.91 0.45 12.19
C ALA A 1 4.62 0.84 11.46
N ASN A 2 4.21 0.13 10.39
CA ASN A 2 3.11 0.54 9.50
C ASN A 2 1.78 0.83 10.21
N VAL A 3 1.24 -0.13 10.99
CA VAL A 3 -0.08 0.02 11.64
C VAL A 3 -0.04 1.07 12.75
N LEU A 4 0.80 0.87 13.78
CA LEU A 4 0.91 1.79 14.91
C LEU A 4 1.33 3.21 14.47
N GLY A 5 2.24 3.33 13.50
CA GLY A 5 2.66 4.63 12.96
C GLY A 5 1.51 5.35 12.27
N THR A 6 0.77 4.67 11.40
CA THR A 6 -0.41 5.25 10.75
C THR A 6 -1.46 5.65 11.77
N LYS A 7 -1.78 4.76 12.73
CA LYS A 7 -2.70 5.05 13.84
C LYS A 7 -2.28 6.33 14.57
N THR A 8 -1.03 6.43 14.97
CA THR A 8 -0.52 7.57 15.74
C THR A 8 -0.68 8.88 14.96
N ILE A 9 -0.25 8.94 13.70
CA ILE A 9 -0.34 10.18 12.93
C ILE A 9 -1.80 10.51 12.57
N ALA A 10 -2.63 9.52 12.26
CA ALA A 10 -4.05 9.72 12.00
C ALA A 10 -4.77 10.30 13.22
N ASP A 11 -4.55 9.73 14.41
CA ASP A 11 -5.13 10.22 15.67
C ASP A 11 -4.66 11.65 15.99
N LYS A 12 -3.38 11.95 15.78
CA LYS A 12 -2.86 13.30 15.98
C LYS A 12 -3.41 14.29 14.95
N SER A 13 -3.65 13.85 13.71
CA SER A 13 -4.25 14.67 12.66
C SER A 13 -5.66 15.12 13.07
N VAL A 14 -6.46 14.20 13.60
CA VAL A 14 -7.77 14.53 14.19
C VAL A 14 -7.62 15.43 15.40
N LYS A 15 -6.73 15.07 16.35
CA LYS A 15 -6.49 15.84 17.58
C LYS A 15 -6.18 17.31 17.28
N TYR A 16 -5.34 17.58 16.28
CA TYR A 16 -4.90 18.94 15.95
C TYR A 16 -5.70 19.59 14.81
N GLY A 17 -6.74 18.94 14.27
CA GLY A 17 -7.62 19.54 13.26
C GLY A 17 -6.97 19.71 11.89
N VAL A 18 -6.14 18.74 11.48
CA VAL A 18 -5.61 18.68 10.11
C VAL A 18 -6.77 18.52 9.14
N GLN A 19 -6.82 19.35 8.09
CA GLN A 19 -7.95 19.34 7.14
C GLN A 19 -7.98 18.10 6.25
N LYS A 20 -6.82 17.68 5.73
CA LYS A 20 -6.69 16.54 4.83
C LYS A 20 -5.48 15.69 5.21
N PHE A 21 -5.71 14.39 5.33
CA PHE A 21 -4.67 13.39 5.54
C PHE A 21 -4.62 12.48 4.32
N VAL A 22 -3.49 12.48 3.60
CA VAL A 22 -3.31 11.62 2.41
C VAL A 22 -2.40 10.44 2.77
N MET A 23 -2.98 9.24 2.79
CA MET A 23 -2.26 7.99 3.00
C MET A 23 -1.77 7.44 1.66
N ILE A 24 -0.46 7.24 1.55
CA ILE A 24 0.13 6.44 0.46
C ILE A 24 -0.01 4.96 0.81
N SER A 25 -0.71 4.20 0.00
CA SER A 25 -0.82 2.75 0.07
C SER A 25 -0.15 2.09 -1.14
N THR A 26 -0.42 0.81 -1.37
CA THR A 26 0.25 -0.01 -2.39
C THR A 26 -0.70 -1.06 -2.94
N ASP A 27 -0.50 -1.45 -4.20
CA ASP A 27 -1.08 -2.65 -4.81
C ASP A 27 -0.98 -3.92 -3.92
N LYS A 28 0.10 -4.06 -3.14
CA LYS A 28 0.30 -5.19 -2.22
C LYS A 28 -0.69 -5.26 -1.06
N ALA A 29 -1.43 -4.17 -0.80
CA ALA A 29 -2.51 -4.16 0.19
C ALA A 29 -3.77 -4.88 -0.33
N VAL A 30 -3.88 -5.08 -1.64
CA VAL A 30 -4.95 -5.82 -2.30
C VAL A 30 -4.65 -7.30 -2.22
N ASN A 31 -5.58 -8.11 -1.69
CA ASN A 31 -5.42 -9.58 -1.51
C ASN A 31 -4.01 -9.93 -1.01
N PRO A 32 -3.59 -9.37 0.14
CA PRO A 32 -2.20 -9.37 0.53
C PRO A 32 -1.69 -10.81 0.68
N THR A 33 -0.44 -11.03 0.30
CA THR A 33 0.23 -12.34 0.45
C THR A 33 1.43 -12.33 1.37
N ASN A 34 1.76 -11.16 1.90
CA ASN A 34 2.85 -10.96 2.83
C ASN A 34 2.46 -9.97 3.94
N VAL A 35 3.20 -10.01 5.04
CA VAL A 35 2.99 -9.16 6.23
C VAL A 35 3.06 -7.67 5.87
N MET A 36 3.93 -7.27 4.93
CA MET A 36 4.02 -5.86 4.52
C MET A 36 2.70 -5.39 3.89
N GLY A 37 2.20 -6.10 2.89
CA GLY A 37 0.91 -5.82 2.25
C GLY A 37 -0.25 -5.85 3.24
N ALA A 38 -0.34 -6.88 4.08
CA ALA A 38 -1.39 -6.99 5.09
C ALA A 38 -1.35 -5.84 6.09
N SER A 39 -0.15 -5.40 6.52
CA SER A 39 -0.02 -4.25 7.44
C SER A 39 -0.44 -2.92 6.80
N LYS A 40 -0.27 -2.76 5.48
CA LYS A 40 -0.77 -1.61 4.72
C LYS A 40 -2.29 -1.67 4.60
N ARG A 41 -2.85 -2.85 4.32
CA ARG A 41 -4.30 -3.06 4.31
C ARG A 41 -4.96 -2.73 5.65
N ILE A 42 -4.37 -3.16 6.76
CA ILE A 42 -4.83 -2.81 8.12
C ILE A 42 -4.77 -1.29 8.35
N ALA A 43 -3.71 -0.64 7.89
CA ALA A 43 -3.60 0.81 7.99
C ALA A 43 -4.71 1.52 7.22
N GLU A 44 -5.09 1.05 6.02
CA GLU A 44 -6.23 1.57 5.25
C GLU A 44 -7.55 1.39 6.01
N ILE A 45 -7.80 0.18 6.54
CA ILE A 45 -8.99 -0.12 7.33
C ILE A 45 -9.10 0.86 8.50
N TYR A 46 -7.98 1.15 9.18
CA TYR A 46 -7.95 2.10 10.29
C TYR A 46 -8.35 3.51 9.87
N VAL A 47 -7.69 4.09 8.86
CA VAL A 47 -8.00 5.47 8.45
C VAL A 47 -9.42 5.60 7.89
N GLN A 48 -9.93 4.58 7.22
CA GLN A 48 -11.31 4.58 6.74
C GLN A 48 -12.32 4.49 7.88
N ALA A 49 -12.13 3.57 8.82
CA ALA A 49 -13.02 3.43 9.96
C ALA A 49 -13.01 4.71 10.83
N LEU A 50 -11.83 5.31 11.02
CA LEU A 50 -11.68 6.60 11.71
C LEU A 50 -12.44 7.70 10.96
N ASN A 51 -12.25 7.84 9.64
CA ASN A 51 -12.97 8.84 8.84
C ASN A 51 -14.49 8.72 9.03
N ASN A 52 -15.02 7.50 8.94
CA ASN A 52 -16.45 7.26 9.07
C ASN A 52 -16.99 7.58 10.47
N SER A 53 -16.21 7.28 11.53
CA SER A 53 -16.59 7.64 12.90
C SER A 53 -16.65 9.16 13.15
N LEU A 54 -15.89 9.96 12.39
CA LEU A 54 -15.88 11.41 12.52
C LEU A 54 -17.09 12.09 11.86
N SER A 55 -17.76 11.39 10.94
CA SER A 55 -18.96 11.87 10.26
C SER A 55 -20.26 11.60 11.03
N GLU A 56 -20.21 10.92 12.18
CA GLU A 56 -21.37 10.70 13.03
C GLU A 56 -21.64 11.89 13.99
N ASN A 57 -22.92 12.24 14.13
CA ASN A 57 -23.51 13.58 14.35
C ASN A 57 -23.11 14.45 15.57
N ASN A 58 -22.02 14.23 16.32
CA ASN A 58 -21.78 14.98 17.57
C ASN A 58 -20.34 15.46 17.84
N PHE A 59 -19.43 15.42 16.87
CA PHE A 59 -18.05 15.89 17.11
C PHE A 59 -17.85 17.38 16.83
N ILE A 60 -18.07 18.21 17.86
CA ILE A 60 -17.54 19.58 17.91
C ILE A 60 -16.14 19.50 18.54
N PHE A 61 -15.13 19.96 17.81
CA PHE A 61 -13.79 20.10 18.37
C PHE A 61 -13.29 21.53 18.16
N SER A 62 -12.39 22.04 19.01
CA SER A 62 -11.61 23.28 18.84
C SER A 62 -10.11 22.98 18.84
N ASN A 63 -9.34 23.50 17.87
CA ASN A 63 -7.90 23.20 17.72
C ASN A 63 -6.99 24.21 18.43
N GLY A 64 -7.54 25.12 19.22
CA GLY A 64 -6.75 26.15 19.90
C GLY A 64 -6.11 27.17 18.95
N LEU A 65 -6.47 27.17 17.67
CA LEU A 65 -6.03 28.11 16.64
C LEU A 65 -7.20 28.93 16.07
N SER A 66 -8.33 28.96 16.78
CA SER A 66 -9.52 29.77 16.42
C SER A 66 -9.18 31.26 16.26
N TYR A 67 -8.14 31.74 16.94
CA TYR A 67 -7.63 33.11 16.83
C TYR A 67 -6.91 33.44 15.51
N ILE A 68 -6.54 32.43 14.70
CA ILE A 68 -5.85 32.63 13.41
C ILE A 68 -6.82 32.49 12.24
N ASN A 69 -7.85 31.66 12.39
CA ASN A 69 -8.72 31.26 11.29
C ASN A 69 -10.20 31.64 11.51
N GLU A 70 -10.53 32.31 12.61
CA GLU A 70 -11.90 32.73 13.01
C GLU A 70 -12.94 31.59 13.06
N LEU A 71 -12.51 30.32 13.06
CA LEU A 71 -13.40 29.16 13.06
C LEU A 71 -13.75 28.73 14.49
N GLU A 72 -15.05 28.75 14.83
CA GLU A 72 -15.59 28.26 16.09
C GLU A 72 -15.57 26.71 16.21
N ALA A 73 -15.45 26.00 15.08
CA ALA A 73 -15.45 24.53 15.01
C ALA A 73 -14.27 23.98 14.17
N LYS A 74 -13.73 22.82 14.56
CA LYS A 74 -12.68 22.11 13.81
C LYS A 74 -13.24 21.56 12.50
N PRO A 75 -12.48 21.65 11.41
CA PRO A 75 -12.75 20.84 10.24
C PRO A 75 -12.57 19.36 10.58
N ILE A 76 -13.53 18.53 10.18
CA ILE A 76 -13.37 17.07 10.22
C ILE A 76 -12.20 16.71 9.31
N THR A 77 -11.20 16.01 9.86
CA THR A 77 -10.06 15.51 9.08
C THR A 77 -10.57 14.55 8.01
N LYS A 78 -10.33 14.90 6.76
CA LYS A 78 -10.68 14.06 5.60
C LYS A 78 -9.53 13.11 5.32
N PHE A 79 -9.78 11.81 5.46
CA PHE A 79 -8.78 10.80 5.14
C PHE A 79 -8.91 10.35 3.70
N ILE A 80 -7.83 10.46 2.94
CA ILE A 80 -7.77 10.10 1.53
C ILE A 80 -6.68 9.05 1.38
N THR A 81 -7.01 7.91 0.78
CA THR A 81 -6.02 6.86 0.52
C THR A 81 -5.71 6.80 -0.97
N THR A 82 -4.45 6.58 -1.33
CA THR A 82 -4.03 6.34 -2.72
C THR A 82 -3.36 4.99 -2.85
N ARG A 83 -3.76 4.17 -3.83
CA ARG A 83 -3.18 2.86 -4.15
C ARG A 83 -2.58 2.89 -5.55
N PHE A 84 -1.32 2.52 -5.61
CA PHE A 84 -0.60 2.30 -6.87
C PHE A 84 0.53 1.30 -6.64
N GLY A 85 1.04 0.75 -7.73
CA GLY A 85 2.12 -0.23 -7.76
C GLY A 85 3.50 0.40 -7.73
N ASN A 86 4.45 -0.24 -8.42
CA ASN A 86 5.85 0.14 -8.33
C ASN A 86 6.13 1.51 -8.97
N VAL A 87 7.03 2.26 -8.34
CA VAL A 87 7.56 3.50 -8.90
C VAL A 87 8.96 3.26 -9.43
N LEU A 88 9.21 3.69 -10.67
CA LEU A 88 10.50 3.51 -11.36
C LEU A 88 11.63 4.19 -10.59
N GLY A 89 12.73 3.47 -10.40
CA GLY A 89 13.94 4.01 -9.79
C GLY A 89 13.85 4.30 -8.29
N SER A 90 12.81 3.82 -7.59
CA SER A 90 12.72 3.98 -6.13
C SER A 90 13.82 3.22 -5.40
N ASN A 91 14.20 3.71 -4.22
CA ASN A 91 15.27 3.13 -3.39
C ASN A 91 14.97 1.66 -3.06
N GLY A 92 15.97 0.80 -3.25
CA GLY A 92 15.85 -0.64 -2.99
C GLY A 92 14.97 -1.41 -3.99
N SER A 93 14.54 -0.77 -5.08
CA SER A 93 13.76 -1.44 -6.13
C SER A 93 14.64 -2.32 -7.04
N VAL A 94 13.98 -3.04 -7.94
CA VAL A 94 14.65 -3.96 -8.87
C VAL A 94 15.61 -3.27 -9.84
N ILE A 95 15.34 -2.02 -10.22
CA ILE A 95 16.15 -1.28 -11.20
C ILE A 95 17.54 -0.96 -10.65
N PRO A 96 17.71 -0.31 -9.48
CA PRO A 96 19.03 -0.12 -8.87
C PRO A 96 19.80 -1.43 -8.67
N ARG A 97 19.10 -2.51 -8.30
CA ARG A 97 19.72 -3.83 -8.14
C ARG A 97 20.25 -4.38 -9.47
N PHE A 98 19.46 -4.32 -10.55
CA PHE A 98 19.90 -4.76 -11.86
C PHE A 98 21.06 -3.92 -12.36
N LYS A 99 21.01 -2.61 -12.18
CA LYS A 99 22.13 -1.72 -12.53
C LYS A 99 23.42 -2.16 -11.82
N GLN A 100 23.37 -2.36 -10.51
CA GLN A 100 24.52 -2.83 -9.74
C GLN A 100 25.01 -4.22 -10.17
N GLN A 101 24.10 -5.13 -10.51
CA GLN A 101 24.46 -6.47 -11.01
C GLN A 101 25.16 -6.38 -12.37
N ILE A 102 24.65 -5.56 -13.28
CA ILE A 102 25.24 -5.35 -14.61
C ILE A 102 26.63 -4.70 -14.49
N GLU A 103 26.78 -3.66 -13.65
CA GLU A 103 28.08 -3.01 -13.38
C GLU A 103 29.12 -3.96 -12.79
N LYS A 104 28.69 -5.04 -12.11
CA LYS A 104 29.56 -6.09 -11.56
C LYS A 104 29.81 -7.26 -12.53
N GLY A 105 29.30 -7.21 -13.76
CA GLY A 105 29.43 -8.28 -14.75
C GLY A 105 28.37 -9.38 -14.67
N GLY A 106 27.32 -9.20 -13.86
CA GLY A 106 26.22 -10.16 -13.70
C GLY A 106 26.50 -11.29 -12.70
N PRO A 107 25.64 -12.31 -12.65
CA PRO A 107 24.37 -12.41 -13.37
C PRO A 107 23.30 -11.44 -12.83
N VAL A 108 22.33 -11.10 -13.69
CA VAL A 108 21.11 -10.40 -13.26
C VAL A 108 20.12 -11.42 -12.72
N THR A 109 19.64 -11.22 -11.49
CA THR A 109 18.77 -12.20 -10.82
C THR A 109 17.29 -11.79 -10.92
N VAL A 110 16.48 -12.58 -11.62
CA VAL A 110 15.02 -12.41 -11.71
C VAL A 110 14.35 -13.48 -10.84
N THR A 111 13.27 -13.18 -10.13
CA THR A 111 12.64 -14.17 -9.24
C THR A 111 11.91 -15.26 -10.00
N HIS A 112 11.15 -14.90 -11.05
CA HIS A 112 10.41 -15.86 -11.86
C HIS A 112 10.24 -15.36 -13.31
N PRO A 113 10.28 -16.22 -14.34
CA PRO A 113 10.17 -15.80 -15.75
C PRO A 113 8.88 -15.04 -16.07
N GLU A 114 7.76 -15.45 -15.45
CA GLU A 114 6.44 -14.86 -15.70
C GLU A 114 6.08 -13.69 -14.78
N ILE A 115 6.98 -13.24 -13.89
CA ILE A 115 6.63 -12.19 -12.94
C ILE A 115 6.46 -10.83 -13.64
N THR A 116 5.34 -10.15 -13.37
CA THR A 116 5.05 -8.81 -13.92
C THR A 116 4.82 -7.79 -12.81
N ARG A 117 5.12 -6.53 -13.08
CA ARG A 117 4.80 -5.41 -12.18
C ARG A 117 4.28 -4.22 -12.98
N TYR A 118 3.38 -3.45 -12.36
CA TYR A 118 2.99 -2.13 -12.85
C TYR A 118 4.04 -1.10 -12.49
N PHE A 119 4.32 -0.18 -13.39
CA PHE A 119 5.31 0.86 -13.20
C PHE A 119 4.75 2.22 -13.58
N MET A 120 5.08 3.22 -12.79
CA MET A 120 4.94 4.63 -13.16
C MET A 120 6.18 5.40 -12.71
N THR A 121 6.40 6.59 -13.25
CA THR A 121 7.51 7.45 -12.81
C THR A 121 7.19 8.14 -11.48
N ILE A 122 8.22 8.60 -10.75
CA ILE A 122 8.04 9.38 -9.51
C ILE A 122 7.21 10.65 -9.76
N PRO A 123 7.50 11.49 -10.79
CA PRO A 123 6.72 12.70 -11.03
C PRO A 123 5.25 12.42 -11.35
N GLU A 124 4.96 11.36 -12.12
CA GLU A 124 3.58 10.94 -12.37
C GLU A 124 2.87 10.52 -11.08
N ALA A 125 3.52 9.71 -10.25
CA ALA A 125 2.95 9.27 -8.96
C ALA A 125 2.63 10.46 -8.07
N CYS A 126 3.59 11.38 -7.89
CA CYS A 126 3.40 12.59 -7.10
C CYS A 126 2.25 13.44 -7.63
N ARG A 127 2.13 13.62 -8.95
CA ARG A 127 1.05 14.38 -9.56
C ARG A 127 -0.32 13.76 -9.29
N LEU A 128 -0.46 12.44 -9.47
CA LEU A 128 -1.72 11.75 -9.20
C LEU A 128 -2.09 11.76 -7.70
N VAL A 129 -1.09 11.67 -6.80
CA VAL A 129 -1.31 11.79 -5.35
C VAL A 129 -1.82 13.18 -4.97
N LEU A 130 -1.22 14.24 -5.52
CA LEU A 130 -1.66 15.62 -5.25
C LEU A 130 -3.06 15.87 -5.81
N GLU A 131 -3.35 15.37 -7.01
CA GLU A 131 -4.66 15.47 -7.65
C GLU A 131 -5.75 14.73 -6.84
N ALA A 132 -5.45 13.50 -6.38
CA ALA A 132 -6.30 12.72 -5.48
C ALA A 132 -6.53 13.44 -4.14
N GLY A 133 -5.46 13.99 -3.56
CA GLY A 133 -5.53 14.80 -2.33
C GLY A 133 -6.40 16.05 -2.50
N CYS A 134 -6.33 16.70 -3.65
CA CYS A 134 -7.14 17.88 -3.98
C CYS A 134 -8.64 17.52 -4.11
N MET A 135 -8.96 16.47 -4.87
CA MET A 135 -10.35 16.10 -5.16
C MET A 135 -11.06 15.34 -4.03
N GLY A 136 -10.31 14.65 -3.16
CA GLY A 136 -10.86 13.81 -2.10
C GLY A 136 -11.68 14.59 -1.08
N LYS A 137 -12.81 14.02 -0.70
CA LYS A 137 -13.78 14.57 0.27
C LYS A 137 -13.73 13.86 1.62
N GLY A 138 -13.00 12.74 1.72
CA GLY A 138 -12.84 11.92 2.93
C GLY A 138 -13.46 10.54 2.75
N GLY A 139 -12.71 9.51 3.11
CA GLY A 139 -13.11 8.10 3.07
C GLY A 139 -12.76 7.38 1.77
N GLU A 140 -12.39 8.10 0.70
CA GLU A 140 -12.07 7.49 -0.58
C GLU A 140 -10.74 6.74 -0.59
N ILE A 141 -10.72 5.62 -1.32
CA ILE A 141 -9.48 4.98 -1.78
C ILE A 141 -9.35 5.22 -3.27
N PHE A 142 -8.44 6.08 -3.66
CA PHE A 142 -8.10 6.33 -5.05
C PHE A 142 -7.15 5.26 -5.57
N VAL A 143 -7.48 4.64 -6.69
CA VAL A 143 -6.67 3.65 -7.39
C VAL A 143 -6.20 4.26 -8.70
N PHE A 144 -4.90 4.22 -8.95
CA PHE A 144 -4.33 4.81 -10.16
C PHE A 144 -4.28 3.81 -11.30
N ASP A 145 -4.65 4.27 -12.50
CA ASP A 145 -4.37 3.55 -13.73
C ASP A 145 -2.88 3.69 -14.08
N MET A 146 -2.19 2.54 -14.08
CA MET A 146 -0.77 2.42 -14.36
C MET A 146 -0.49 1.83 -15.75
N GLY A 147 -1.53 1.66 -16.57
CA GLY A 147 -1.42 1.02 -17.88
C GLY A 147 -1.08 -0.46 -17.78
N LYS A 148 -0.23 -0.94 -18.70
CA LYS A 148 0.10 -2.37 -18.81
C LYS A 148 1.24 -2.74 -17.86
N SER A 149 1.10 -3.89 -17.20
CA SER A 149 2.19 -4.49 -16.43
C SER A 149 3.34 -4.92 -17.35
N VAL A 150 4.56 -4.92 -16.81
CA VAL A 150 5.79 -5.24 -17.54
C VAL A 150 6.41 -6.49 -16.92
N LYS A 151 6.79 -7.47 -17.77
CA LYS A 151 7.58 -8.64 -17.35
C LYS A 151 8.95 -8.19 -16.85
N ILE A 152 9.34 -8.63 -15.65
CA ILE A 152 10.61 -8.22 -15.03
C ILE A 152 11.81 -8.75 -15.82
N VAL A 153 11.69 -9.93 -16.45
CA VAL A 153 12.73 -10.44 -17.35
C VAL A 153 12.95 -9.54 -18.58
N GLU A 154 11.88 -8.95 -19.13
CA GLU A 154 12.00 -8.02 -20.25
C GLU A 154 12.62 -6.68 -19.83
N LEU A 155 12.33 -6.24 -18.60
CA LEU A 155 13.02 -5.11 -17.99
C LEU A 155 14.53 -5.39 -17.84
N ALA A 156 14.90 -6.56 -17.31
CA ALA A 156 16.31 -6.98 -17.18
C ALA A 156 17.04 -6.98 -18.52
N LYS A 157 16.46 -7.63 -19.55
CA LYS A 157 17.03 -7.64 -20.91
C LYS A 157 17.22 -6.24 -21.49
N LYS A 158 16.23 -5.35 -21.31
CA LYS A 158 16.34 -3.95 -21.76
C LYS A 158 17.47 -3.21 -21.06
N MET A 159 17.61 -3.39 -19.74
CA MET A 159 18.68 -2.74 -18.99
C MET A 159 20.08 -3.22 -19.40
N ILE A 160 20.26 -4.52 -19.67
CA ILE A 160 21.52 -5.07 -20.19
C ILE A 160 21.86 -4.44 -21.55
N ARG A 161 20.89 -4.38 -22.48
CA ARG A 161 21.10 -3.75 -23.80
C ARG A 161 21.44 -2.26 -23.70
N LEU A 162 20.79 -1.53 -22.79
CA LEU A 162 21.07 -0.11 -22.56
C LEU A 162 22.47 0.14 -22.00
N ALA A 163 23.09 -0.86 -21.37
CA ALA A 163 24.49 -0.82 -20.94
C ALA A 163 25.49 -1.17 -22.08
N GLY A 164 25.00 -1.40 -23.31
CA GLY A 164 25.83 -1.80 -24.44
C GLY A 164 26.22 -3.28 -24.47
N LEU A 165 25.51 -4.12 -23.71
CA LEU A 165 25.81 -5.55 -23.54
C LEU A 165 24.68 -6.43 -24.11
N GLU A 166 24.99 -7.66 -24.50
CA GLU A 166 24.04 -8.63 -25.03
C GLU A 166 23.53 -9.60 -23.92
N PRO A 167 22.19 -9.67 -23.68
CA PRO A 167 21.62 -10.58 -22.68
C PRO A 167 21.90 -12.05 -22.98
N ASN A 168 22.31 -12.80 -21.95
CA ASN A 168 22.74 -14.21 -22.01
C ASN A 168 24.00 -14.49 -22.85
N VAL A 169 24.68 -13.47 -23.35
CA VAL A 169 26.01 -13.58 -23.95
C VAL A 169 27.03 -12.91 -23.02
N ASP A 170 26.89 -11.60 -22.81
CA ASP A 170 27.76 -10.83 -21.92
C ASP A 170 27.30 -10.88 -20.46
N VAL A 171 25.97 -10.87 -20.23
CA VAL A 171 25.37 -10.88 -18.89
C VAL A 171 24.27 -11.93 -18.84
N LYS A 172 24.46 -12.97 -18.03
CA LYS A 172 23.46 -14.02 -17.80
C LYS A 172 22.28 -13.51 -16.97
N ILE A 173 21.09 -14.03 -17.26
CA ILE A 173 19.90 -13.87 -16.42
C ILE A 173 19.63 -15.18 -15.70
N GLU A 174 19.59 -15.14 -14.37
CA GLU A 174 19.34 -16.31 -13.53
C GLU A 174 18.03 -16.18 -12.75
N TYR A 175 17.32 -17.30 -12.59
CA TYR A 175 16.06 -17.34 -11.86
C TYR A 175 16.27 -17.81 -10.42
N SER A 176 15.96 -16.95 -9.44
CA SER A 176 16.18 -17.26 -8.01
C SER A 176 15.00 -17.97 -7.33
N GLY A 177 13.88 -18.13 -8.02
CA GLY A 177 12.61 -18.52 -7.42
C GLY A 177 11.88 -17.35 -6.75
N LEU A 178 10.58 -17.55 -6.48
CA LEU A 178 9.75 -16.59 -5.77
C LEU A 178 10.12 -16.56 -4.29
N ARG A 179 10.11 -15.36 -3.71
CA ARG A 179 10.34 -15.17 -2.27
C ARG A 179 9.06 -15.44 -1.46
N PRO A 180 9.16 -15.68 -0.15
CA PRO A 180 7.99 -15.84 0.70
C PRO A 180 7.02 -14.66 0.61
N GLY A 181 5.75 -14.95 0.32
CA GLY A 181 4.69 -13.97 0.16
C GLY A 181 4.77 -13.11 -1.11
N GLU A 182 5.67 -13.41 -2.05
CA GLU A 182 5.78 -12.71 -3.33
C GLU A 182 4.74 -13.18 -4.34
N LYS A 183 3.98 -12.25 -4.92
CA LYS A 183 3.02 -12.55 -5.99
C LYS A 183 3.70 -12.61 -7.35
N LEU A 184 3.20 -13.51 -8.20
CA LEU A 184 3.58 -13.53 -9.62
C LEU A 184 3.00 -12.32 -10.36
N TYR A 185 1.75 -11.97 -10.07
CA TYR A 185 1.03 -10.84 -10.63
C TYR A 185 0.47 -9.98 -9.49
N GLU A 186 0.68 -8.67 -9.56
CA GLU A 186 0.05 -7.74 -8.63
C GLU A 186 -1.34 -7.35 -9.14
N GLU A 187 -2.24 -7.05 -8.21
CA GLU A 187 -3.61 -6.63 -8.46
C GLU A 187 -3.78 -5.19 -7.99
N LEU A 188 -4.53 -4.37 -8.73
CA LEU A 188 -4.85 -3.01 -8.31
C LEU A 188 -6.17 -2.94 -7.51
N LEU A 189 -7.01 -3.98 -7.60
CA LEU A 189 -8.33 -4.10 -6.98
C LEU A 189 -8.57 -5.54 -6.54
N ASN A 190 -9.31 -5.71 -5.44
CA ASN A 190 -9.76 -7.04 -5.01
C ASN A 190 -10.97 -7.48 -5.87
N ASP A 191 -11.22 -8.79 -5.98
CA ASP A 191 -12.37 -9.39 -6.68
C ASP A 191 -13.73 -8.85 -6.21
N ASN A 192 -13.80 -8.39 -4.95
CA ASN A 192 -14.99 -7.80 -4.35
C ASN A 192 -15.04 -6.26 -4.41
N GLU A 193 -14.02 -5.60 -4.96
CA GLU A 193 -13.93 -4.15 -5.05
C GLU A 193 -14.33 -3.67 -6.45
N ASN A 194 -15.39 -2.88 -6.53
CA ASN A 194 -15.78 -2.17 -7.75
C ASN A 194 -15.13 -0.78 -7.80
N THR A 195 -14.90 -0.26 -9.00
CA THR A 195 -14.45 1.14 -9.18
C THR A 195 -15.56 2.07 -9.62
N MET A 196 -15.40 3.34 -9.26
CA MET A 196 -16.13 4.46 -9.84
C MET A 196 -15.15 5.41 -10.53
N PRO A 197 -15.51 6.00 -11.67
CA PRO A 197 -14.68 6.99 -12.34
C PRO A 197 -14.56 8.28 -11.50
N THR A 198 -13.50 9.04 -11.74
CA THR A 198 -13.37 10.44 -11.30
C THR A 198 -13.34 11.36 -12.52
N HIS A 199 -13.19 12.68 -12.32
CA HIS A 199 -12.94 13.59 -13.44
C HIS A 199 -11.57 13.37 -14.10
N HIS A 200 -10.62 12.75 -13.40
CA HIS A 200 -9.29 12.45 -13.93
C HIS A 200 -9.22 11.02 -14.45
N GLN A 201 -8.93 10.84 -15.73
CA GLN A 201 -8.96 9.52 -16.41
C GLN A 201 -8.08 8.45 -15.77
N LYS A 202 -6.95 8.83 -15.15
CA LYS A 202 -6.05 7.89 -14.47
C LYS A 202 -6.36 7.65 -12.99
N ILE A 203 -7.45 8.20 -12.46
CA ILE A 203 -7.78 8.09 -11.04
C ILE A 203 -9.21 7.53 -10.93
N MET A 204 -9.33 6.40 -10.24
CA MET A 204 -10.60 5.74 -9.95
C MET A 204 -10.82 5.69 -8.45
N ILE A 205 -12.07 5.60 -7.99
CA ILE A 205 -12.40 5.38 -6.57
C ILE A 205 -12.72 3.89 -6.39
N GLY A 206 -11.96 3.20 -5.56
CA GLY A 206 -12.26 1.83 -5.14
C GLY A 206 -13.32 1.81 -4.05
N LYS A 207 -14.40 1.05 -4.27
CA LYS A 207 -15.40 0.74 -3.24
C LYS A 207 -14.89 -0.41 -2.39
N VAL A 208 -14.76 -0.18 -1.10
CA VAL A 208 -14.25 -1.16 -0.14
C VAL A 208 -15.25 -1.40 0.97
N ARG A 209 -15.12 -2.54 1.64
CA ARG A 209 -15.90 -2.90 2.83
C ARG A 209 -15.74 -1.84 3.93
N GLN A 210 -16.85 -1.50 4.58
CA GLN A 210 -16.85 -0.66 5.78
C GLN A 210 -16.68 -1.51 7.03
N TYR A 211 -16.03 -0.91 8.04
CA TYR A 211 -15.73 -1.55 9.32
C TYR A 211 -16.20 -0.64 10.45
N VAL A 212 -16.68 -1.24 11.55
CA VAL A 212 -17.02 -0.53 12.78
C VAL A 212 -15.73 -0.09 13.45
N PHE A 213 -15.62 1.21 13.76
CA PHE A 213 -14.37 1.79 14.27
C PHE A 213 -13.91 1.16 15.59
N GLU A 214 -14.84 0.91 16.52
CA GLU A 214 -14.52 0.31 17.83
C GLU A 214 -13.92 -1.09 17.69
N ASP A 215 -14.49 -1.94 16.83
CA ASP A 215 -13.97 -3.28 16.55
C ASP A 215 -12.56 -3.23 15.96
N VAL A 216 -12.31 -2.29 15.03
CA VAL A 216 -11.00 -2.10 14.41
C VAL A 216 -9.97 -1.67 15.46
N VAL A 217 -10.32 -0.75 16.36
CA VAL A 217 -9.44 -0.28 17.44
C VAL A 217 -9.08 -1.43 18.37
N ASN A 218 -10.05 -2.26 18.76
CA ASN A 218 -9.83 -3.41 19.64
C ASN A 218 -8.89 -4.44 18.99
N GLN A 219 -9.13 -4.78 17.72
CA GLN A 219 -8.29 -5.73 16.97
C GLN A 219 -6.87 -5.20 16.75
N ILE A 220 -6.71 -3.91 16.42
CA ILE A 220 -5.40 -3.28 16.26
C ILE A 220 -4.65 -3.22 17.60
N THR A 221 -5.35 -3.00 18.71
CA THR A 221 -4.73 -2.99 20.05
C THR A 221 -4.15 -4.38 20.38
N ALA A 222 -4.92 -5.44 20.13
CA ALA A 222 -4.43 -6.81 20.29
C ALA A 222 -3.23 -7.12 19.39
N LEU A 223 -3.28 -6.69 18.12
CA LEU A 223 -2.17 -6.84 17.17
C LEU A 223 -0.90 -6.10 17.62
N ILE A 224 -1.01 -4.86 18.11
CA ILE A 224 0.12 -4.09 18.62
C ILE A 224 0.71 -4.74 19.88
N HIS A 225 -0.14 -5.28 20.76
CA HIS A 225 0.31 -5.99 21.94
C HIS A 225 1.13 -7.24 21.57
N SER A 226 0.63 -8.08 20.66
CA SER A 226 1.39 -9.25 20.16
C SER A 226 2.71 -8.86 19.50
N ALA A 227 2.73 -7.76 18.75
CA ALA A 227 3.95 -7.27 18.10
C ALA A 227 4.99 -6.76 19.11
N LYS A 228 4.56 -6.08 20.19
CA LYS A 228 5.47 -5.63 21.27
C LYS A 228 6.08 -6.79 22.04
N ASN A 229 5.40 -7.93 22.12
CA ASN A 229 5.89 -9.14 22.77
C ASN A 229 6.68 -10.05 21.82
N ASN A 230 7.03 -9.59 20.61
CA ASN A 230 7.76 -10.36 19.59
C ASN A 230 7.10 -11.72 19.25
N ASN A 231 5.77 -11.80 19.30
CA ASN A 231 5.03 -13.01 18.97
C ASN A 231 4.53 -12.95 17.53
N ASP A 232 5.42 -13.22 16.57
CA ASP A 232 5.16 -13.12 15.14
C ASP A 232 3.97 -13.98 14.69
N ARG A 233 3.85 -15.20 15.23
CA ARG A 233 2.73 -16.09 14.94
C ARG A 233 1.41 -15.45 15.34
N GLN A 234 1.30 -14.93 16.55
CA GLN A 234 0.09 -14.30 17.03
C GLN A 234 -0.21 -12.99 16.28
N VAL A 235 0.83 -12.25 15.88
CA VAL A 235 0.67 -11.08 14.99
C VAL A 235 -0.03 -11.50 13.70
N VAL A 236 0.46 -12.54 13.02
CA VAL A 236 -0.14 -13.01 11.76
C VAL A 236 -1.57 -13.53 11.96
N VAL A 237 -1.85 -14.25 13.06
CA VAL A 237 -3.22 -14.64 13.43
C VAL A 237 -4.13 -13.41 13.57
N ASN A 238 -3.69 -12.38 14.28
CA ASN A 238 -4.47 -11.15 14.45
C ASN A 238 -4.63 -10.39 13.12
N MET A 239 -3.62 -10.41 12.24
CA MET A 239 -3.71 -9.82 10.91
C MET A 239 -4.76 -10.52 10.05
N LYS A 240 -4.85 -11.85 10.07
CA LYS A 240 -5.83 -12.63 9.30
C LYS A 240 -7.26 -12.40 9.78
N LYS A 241 -7.47 -12.26 11.09
CA LYS A 241 -8.79 -11.91 11.64
C LYS A 241 -9.27 -10.55 11.15
N LEU A 242 -8.36 -9.57 11.07
CA LEU A 242 -8.68 -8.21 10.63
C LEU A 242 -8.75 -8.08 9.09
N VAL A 243 -7.99 -8.90 8.37
CA VAL A 243 -7.90 -8.95 6.91
C VAL A 243 -8.17 -10.39 6.43
N PRO A 244 -9.44 -10.79 6.29
CA PRO A 244 -9.81 -12.16 5.90
C PRO A 244 -9.25 -12.58 4.53
N GLU A 245 -8.98 -11.62 3.65
CA GLU A 245 -8.36 -11.87 2.35
C GLU A 245 -6.84 -12.12 2.39
N PHE A 246 -6.19 -12.05 3.57
CA PHE A 246 -4.74 -12.27 3.71
C PHE A 246 -4.37 -13.76 3.67
N LYS A 247 -3.71 -14.20 2.59
CA LYS A 247 -3.19 -15.56 2.41
C LYS A 247 -1.67 -15.58 2.31
N SER A 248 -0.96 -16.21 3.23
CA SER A 248 0.49 -15.99 3.43
C SER A 248 1.42 -16.61 2.38
N LYS A 249 0.86 -17.22 1.31
CA LYS A 249 1.50 -17.86 0.14
C LYS A 249 3.04 -17.94 0.14
N ASN A 250 3.59 -19.13 0.02
CA ASN A 250 5.01 -19.48 0.03
C ASN A 250 5.75 -19.07 1.33
N SER A 251 5.08 -19.05 2.48
CA SER A 251 5.71 -18.68 3.76
C SER A 251 5.35 -19.63 4.90
N VAL A 252 6.10 -19.55 5.99
CA VAL A 252 5.88 -20.35 7.22
C VAL A 252 4.50 -20.12 7.86
N PHE A 253 3.76 -19.11 7.43
CA PHE A 253 2.43 -18.78 7.94
C PHE A 253 1.29 -19.29 7.06
N GLU A 254 1.56 -20.08 6.02
CA GLU A 254 0.53 -20.72 5.19
C GLU A 254 -0.38 -21.65 6.01
N GLU A 255 0.17 -22.33 7.03
CA GLU A 255 -0.63 -23.17 7.93
C GLU A 255 -1.71 -22.39 8.69
N LEU A 256 -1.57 -21.06 8.79
CA LEU A 256 -2.57 -20.18 9.40
C LEU A 256 -3.68 -19.75 8.42
N ASP A 257 -3.54 -20.02 7.11
CA ASP A 257 -4.51 -19.62 6.08
C ASP A 257 -5.85 -20.37 6.21
N HIS A 258 -5.87 -21.48 6.97
CA HIS A 258 -7.06 -22.31 7.19
C HIS A 258 -7.69 -22.14 8.58
N ILE A 259 -7.09 -21.32 9.45
CA ILE A 259 -7.43 -21.24 10.89
C ILE A 259 -8.34 -20.03 11.19
N SER A 260 -8.56 -19.16 10.20
CA SER A 260 -9.24 -17.87 10.36
C SER A 260 -10.61 -17.83 9.69
#